data_AF-A0AAD8BA10-F1
#
_entry.id   AF-A0AAD8BA10-F1
#
_cell.length_a   1.000
_cell.length_b   1.000
_cell.length_c   1.000
_cell.angle_alpha   90.00
_cell.angle_beta   90.00
_cell.angle_gamma   90.00
#
_symmetry.space_group_name_H-M   'P 1'
#
loop_
_entity.id
_entity.type
_entity.pdbx_description
1 polymer ?
#
loop_
_entity_poly.entity_id
_entity_poly.type
_entity_poly.pdbx_seq_one_letter_code
_entity_poly.pdbx_strand_id
1 'polypeptide(L)'
;MTFFHFGRNDMPSFGRNDIYSFRSNDMHSFGSNDIYSFGSNDILLFGSNDMYSFGRNDIYSFVSNDMYSFVSIDMHSFGSNDMYSFGSNDMYSFVSNDMYSFGSNYMYSFGSNDMHSFGSNDIHSFGSNDMYSFGSNDILSFGRNDMPSFGRNDIYSFRSNDMHSFGSNDIYSFGSNDILLFGSNDMYSFGRNDIYSFVSNDMYSFVSIDMHSFGSNDMYSFGSNDMYSFVSNDMYSFGSNYMYSFGSNDMHLFGSHDMHSFGSNDMHLFGNNDMHLFGSNDIISFGSNDMHSFGSNDMH
;
A
#
# COMPACT_ATOMS: atom_id res chain seq x y z
N MET A 1 31.23 -6.01 -36.62
CA MET A 1 31.91 -4.70 -36.64
C MET A 1 31.23 -3.89 -35.55
N THR A 2 31.95 -3.58 -34.47
CA THR A 2 31.47 -2.71 -33.40
C THR A 2 31.35 -1.29 -33.96
N PHE A 3 30.18 -0.67 -33.85
CA PHE A 3 29.97 0.70 -34.32
C PHE A 3 30.17 1.67 -33.16
N PHE A 4 31.21 2.50 -33.24
CA PHE A 4 31.44 3.63 -32.34
C PHE A 4 31.08 4.91 -33.09
N HIS A 5 30.16 5.72 -32.56
CA HIS A 5 29.63 6.89 -33.26
C HIS A 5 29.87 8.19 -32.48
N PHE A 6 31.00 8.85 -32.75
CA PHE A 6 31.31 10.20 -32.26
C PHE A 6 30.84 11.23 -33.31
N GLY A 7 29.82 12.05 -32.99
CA GLY A 7 29.32 13.03 -33.96
C GLY A 7 28.50 14.15 -33.32
N ARG A 8 28.70 15.39 -33.81
CA ARG A 8 28.09 16.66 -33.34
C ARG A 8 26.61 16.86 -33.75
N ASN A 9 25.95 15.88 -34.39
CA ASN A 9 24.59 15.98 -34.90
C ASN A 9 23.75 14.74 -34.51
N ASP A 10 22.44 14.92 -34.41
CA ASP A 10 21.43 13.88 -34.10
C ASP A 10 21.43 12.86 -35.24
N MET A 11 22.04 11.70 -35.01
CA MET A 11 22.24 10.71 -36.07
C MET A 11 22.00 9.32 -35.49
N PRO A 12 21.02 8.57 -36.00
CA PRO A 12 20.69 7.24 -35.50
C PRO A 12 21.87 6.27 -35.55
N SER A 13 22.03 5.46 -34.50
CA SER A 13 23.02 4.38 -34.43
C SER A 13 22.35 3.03 -34.69
N PHE A 14 22.95 2.22 -35.58
CA PHE A 14 22.48 0.88 -35.95
C PHE A 14 23.65 -0.12 -35.89
N GLY A 15 23.39 -1.37 -35.50
CA GLY A 15 24.45 -2.38 -35.40
C GLY A 15 23.98 -3.83 -35.53
N ARG A 16 24.84 -4.67 -36.15
CA ARG A 16 24.76 -6.15 -36.11
C ARG A 16 25.50 -6.76 -34.91
N ASN A 17 26.26 -5.95 -34.19
CA ASN A 17 26.87 -6.24 -32.88
C ASN A 17 26.32 -5.22 -31.87
N ASP A 18 26.78 -5.28 -30.62
CA ASP A 18 26.47 -4.30 -29.58
C ASP A 18 26.68 -2.86 -30.08
N ILE A 19 25.79 -1.97 -29.63
CA ILE A 19 25.73 -0.56 -30.04
C ILE A 19 26.23 0.29 -28.89
N TYR A 20 27.28 1.09 -29.13
CA TYR A 20 27.83 2.03 -28.17
C TYR A 20 27.69 3.47 -28.67
N SER A 21 26.94 4.29 -27.94
CA SER A 21 26.61 5.66 -28.31
C SER A 21 26.97 6.63 -27.18
N PHE A 22 27.80 7.64 -27.47
CA PHE A 22 28.26 8.66 -26.52
C PHE A 22 28.07 10.05 -27.10
N ARG A 23 27.06 10.82 -26.66
CA ARG A 23 26.77 12.15 -27.24
C ARG A 23 26.15 13.13 -26.25
N SER A 24 26.37 14.43 -26.50
CA SER A 24 25.77 15.50 -25.69
C SER A 24 24.42 15.98 -26.22
N ASN A 25 24.09 15.67 -27.48
CA ASN A 25 22.80 15.95 -28.11
C ASN A 25 21.88 14.73 -28.02
N ASP A 26 20.68 14.87 -28.58
CA ASP A 26 19.66 13.82 -28.61
C ASP A 26 20.20 12.56 -29.31
N MET A 27 19.84 11.41 -28.75
CA MET A 27 20.38 10.12 -29.15
C MET A 27 19.26 9.19 -29.59
N HIS A 28 19.46 8.54 -30.73
CA HIS A 28 18.57 7.47 -31.19
C HIS A 28 19.40 6.22 -31.50
N SER A 29 19.13 5.12 -30.80
CA SER A 29 19.82 3.82 -31.02
C SER A 29 18.81 2.72 -31.32
N PHE A 30 19.05 1.94 -32.38
CA PHE A 30 18.16 0.87 -32.81
C PHE A 30 18.97 -0.41 -33.09
N GLY A 31 18.60 -1.53 -32.47
CA GLY A 31 19.30 -2.79 -32.71
C GLY A 31 18.69 -4.01 -32.03
N SER A 32 19.22 -5.18 -32.39
CA SER A 32 18.82 -6.46 -31.80
C SER A 32 19.85 -7.02 -30.81
N ASN A 33 20.98 -6.34 -30.64
CA ASN A 33 22.00 -6.66 -29.64
C ASN A 33 21.96 -5.64 -28.52
N ASP A 34 22.85 -5.79 -27.54
CA ASP A 34 22.92 -4.91 -26.38
C ASP A 34 23.19 -3.46 -26.80
N ILE A 35 22.50 -2.53 -26.17
CA ILE A 35 22.61 -1.09 -26.46
C ILE A 35 23.15 -0.37 -25.23
N TYR A 36 24.27 0.32 -25.39
CA TYR A 36 24.92 1.14 -24.38
C TYR A 36 24.89 2.61 -24.82
N SER A 37 24.12 3.42 -24.12
CA SER A 37 23.86 4.82 -24.48
C SER A 37 24.19 5.76 -23.33
N PHE A 38 25.07 6.73 -23.59
CA PHE A 38 25.51 7.72 -22.61
C PHE A 38 25.32 9.11 -23.19
N GLY A 39 24.45 9.92 -22.59
CA GLY A 39 24.22 11.27 -23.07
C GLY A 39 23.64 12.27 -22.09
N SER A 40 23.68 13.53 -22.51
CA SER A 40 23.26 14.68 -21.70
C SER A 40 21.87 15.20 -22.04
N ASN A 41 21.36 14.91 -23.24
CA ASN A 41 20.01 15.25 -23.68
C ASN A 41 19.15 13.98 -23.80
N ASP A 42 18.06 14.04 -24.55
CA ASP A 42 17.05 12.99 -24.62
C ASP A 42 17.60 11.75 -25.34
N ILE A 43 17.27 10.57 -24.81
CA ILE A 43 17.74 9.29 -25.33
C ILE A 43 16.55 8.43 -25.73
N LEU A 44 16.47 8.05 -27.00
CA LEU A 44 15.48 7.13 -27.54
C LEU A 44 16.16 5.80 -27.93
N LEU A 45 15.72 4.70 -27.31
CA LEU A 45 16.29 3.37 -27.51
C LEU A 45 15.23 2.37 -27.96
N PHE A 46 15.56 1.61 -29.00
CA PHE A 46 14.78 0.45 -29.45
C PHE A 46 15.69 -0.77 -29.54
N GLY A 47 15.51 -1.70 -28.62
CA GLY A 47 16.36 -2.87 -28.43
C GLY A 47 15.57 -4.17 -28.33
N SER A 48 16.14 -5.28 -28.80
CA SER A 48 15.60 -6.63 -28.51
C SER A 48 16.33 -7.31 -27.34
N ASN A 49 17.62 -7.02 -27.15
CA ASN A 49 18.41 -7.49 -26.01
C ASN A 49 18.53 -6.39 -24.94
N ASP A 50 19.51 -6.49 -24.05
CA ASP A 50 19.66 -5.64 -22.88
C ASP A 50 20.00 -4.20 -23.27
N MET A 51 19.47 -3.24 -22.50
CA MET A 51 19.77 -1.83 -22.69
C MET A 51 20.31 -1.19 -21.43
N TYR A 52 21.42 -0.46 -21.60
CA TYR A 52 22.08 0.33 -20.58
C TYR A 52 22.04 1.79 -21.02
N SER A 53 21.27 2.61 -20.31
CA SER A 53 21.10 4.03 -20.63
C SER A 53 21.51 4.91 -19.46
N PHE A 54 22.34 5.91 -19.73
CA PHE A 54 22.77 6.91 -18.77
C PHE A 54 22.50 8.29 -19.37
N GLY A 55 21.42 8.92 -18.93
CA GLY A 55 20.90 10.18 -19.43
C GLY A 55 20.81 11.23 -18.33
N ARG A 56 20.94 12.51 -18.71
CA ARG A 56 20.59 13.61 -17.81
C ARG A 56 19.14 14.07 -18.01
N ASN A 57 18.68 14.16 -19.26
CA ASN A 57 17.28 14.49 -19.58
C ASN A 57 16.45 13.22 -19.77
N ASP A 58 15.50 13.20 -20.69
CA ASP A 58 14.49 12.14 -20.76
C ASP A 58 15.01 10.88 -21.45
N ILE A 59 14.59 9.72 -20.97
CA ILE A 59 14.89 8.43 -21.60
C ILE A 59 13.58 7.76 -22.03
N TYR A 60 13.47 7.51 -23.34
CA TYR A 60 12.40 6.73 -23.95
C TYR A 60 12.97 5.40 -24.45
N SER A 61 12.51 4.29 -23.89
CA SER A 61 13.12 2.99 -24.14
C SER A 61 12.08 1.92 -24.40
N PHE A 62 12.29 1.17 -25.50
CA PHE A 62 11.49 0.02 -25.88
C PHE A 62 12.41 -1.19 -25.97
N VAL A 63 12.24 -2.14 -25.05
CA VAL A 63 13.12 -3.30 -24.89
C VAL A 63 12.32 -4.59 -24.79
N SER A 64 12.84 -5.67 -25.38
CA SER A 64 12.27 -7.00 -25.15
C SER A 64 12.93 -7.74 -23.98
N ASN A 65 14.21 -7.48 -23.71
CA ASN A 65 14.93 -8.06 -22.57
C ASN A 65 15.04 -7.06 -21.40
N ASP A 66 16.18 -7.04 -20.70
CA ASP A 66 16.34 -6.25 -19.49
C ASP A 66 16.73 -4.80 -19.77
N MET A 67 16.33 -3.89 -18.87
CA MET A 67 16.71 -2.48 -18.93
C MET A 67 17.38 -2.01 -17.65
N TYR A 68 18.51 -1.34 -17.82
CA TYR A 68 19.22 -0.62 -16.77
C TYR A 68 19.32 0.84 -17.18
N SER A 69 18.65 1.72 -16.44
CA SER A 69 18.54 3.12 -16.82
C SER A 69 18.79 4.04 -15.63
N PHE A 70 19.67 5.02 -15.84
CA PHE A 70 19.99 6.08 -14.90
C PHE A 70 19.64 7.42 -15.56
N VAL A 71 18.68 8.13 -14.97
CA VAL A 71 18.10 9.36 -15.53
C VAL A 71 18.06 10.46 -14.47
N SER A 72 18.19 11.73 -14.85
CA SER A 72 18.00 12.84 -13.91
C SER A 72 16.65 13.55 -14.05
N ILE A 73 15.97 13.42 -15.18
CA ILE A 73 14.61 13.95 -15.40
C ILE A 73 13.66 12.75 -15.53
N ASP A 74 13.07 12.49 -16.70
CA ASP A 74 11.96 11.55 -16.80
C ASP A 74 12.35 10.26 -17.53
N MET A 75 11.75 9.15 -17.12
CA MET A 75 11.89 7.86 -17.79
C MET A 75 10.56 7.34 -18.30
N HIS A 76 10.54 6.96 -19.57
CA HIS A 76 9.43 6.26 -20.21
C HIS A 76 9.94 4.95 -20.79
N SER A 77 9.58 3.85 -20.18
CA SER A 77 10.16 2.56 -20.49
C SER A 77 9.11 1.48 -20.70
N PHE A 78 9.27 0.75 -21.79
CA PHE A 78 8.41 -0.35 -22.20
C PHE A 78 9.27 -1.60 -22.35
N GLY A 79 9.11 -2.55 -21.44
CA GLY A 79 9.94 -3.74 -21.30
C GLY A 79 9.12 -5.02 -21.27
N SER A 80 9.71 -6.13 -21.72
CA SER A 80 9.09 -7.45 -21.54
C SER A 80 9.69 -8.24 -20.37
N ASN A 81 10.99 -8.09 -20.08
CA ASN A 81 11.64 -8.71 -18.92
C ASN A 81 11.84 -7.69 -17.79
N ASP A 82 13.01 -7.66 -17.14
CA ASP A 82 13.19 -6.93 -15.89
C ASP A 82 13.64 -5.48 -16.14
N MET A 83 13.29 -4.60 -15.21
CA MET A 83 13.64 -3.19 -15.29
C MET A 83 14.27 -2.67 -14.01
N TYR A 84 15.41 -2.02 -14.16
CA TYR A 84 16.12 -1.31 -13.12
C TYR A 84 16.24 0.16 -13.50
N SER A 85 15.46 0.99 -12.82
CA SER A 85 15.33 2.41 -13.10
C SER A 85 15.80 3.23 -11.90
N PHE A 86 16.71 4.17 -12.15
CA PHE A 86 17.19 5.13 -11.18
C PHE A 86 16.94 6.54 -11.74
N GLY A 87 15.99 7.26 -11.15
CA GLY A 87 15.54 8.57 -11.62
C GLY A 87 15.45 9.59 -10.50
N SER A 88 15.54 10.88 -10.84
CA SER A 88 15.23 11.97 -9.88
C SER A 88 13.89 12.69 -10.15
N ASN A 89 13.26 12.53 -11.31
CA ASN A 89 11.87 12.96 -11.52
C ASN A 89 10.93 11.78 -11.74
N ASP A 90 10.18 11.79 -12.85
CA ASP A 90 9.02 10.95 -13.04
C ASP A 90 9.39 9.70 -13.82
N MET A 91 8.90 8.56 -13.36
CA MET A 91 9.18 7.27 -13.97
C MET A 91 7.88 6.60 -14.37
N TYR A 92 7.74 6.35 -15.66
CA TYR A 92 6.63 5.65 -16.29
C TYR A 92 7.14 4.36 -16.92
N SER A 93 6.77 3.24 -16.33
CA SER A 93 7.30 1.93 -16.70
C SER A 93 6.18 0.91 -16.93
N PHE A 94 6.24 0.25 -18.08
CA PHE A 94 5.35 -0.83 -18.48
C PHE A 94 6.18 -2.07 -18.71
N VAL A 95 6.07 -3.05 -17.80
CA VAL A 95 7.01 -4.17 -17.71
C VAL A 95 6.26 -5.47 -17.47
N SER A 96 6.60 -6.55 -18.18
CA SER A 96 5.87 -7.82 -17.97
C SER A 96 6.43 -8.63 -16.79
N ASN A 97 7.72 -8.53 -16.46
CA ASN A 97 8.29 -9.16 -15.27
C ASN A 97 8.50 -8.16 -14.13
N ASP A 98 9.70 -8.15 -13.53
CA ASP A 98 9.98 -7.47 -12.27
C ASP A 98 10.46 -6.05 -12.52
N MET A 99 10.11 -5.17 -11.60
CA MET A 99 10.50 -3.77 -11.67
C MET A 99 11.14 -3.31 -10.37
N TYR A 100 12.30 -2.68 -10.51
CA TYR A 100 13.03 -2.00 -9.45
C TYR A 100 13.17 -0.53 -9.83
N SER A 101 12.46 0.33 -9.10
CA SER A 101 12.38 1.75 -9.38
C SER A 101 12.87 2.55 -8.18
N PHE A 102 13.85 3.42 -8.40
CA PHE A 102 14.42 4.31 -7.41
C PHE A 102 14.23 5.75 -7.87
N GLY A 103 13.31 6.47 -7.24
CA GLY A 103 12.81 7.77 -7.69
C GLY A 103 12.78 8.83 -6.61
N SER A 104 12.72 10.11 -6.98
CA SER A 104 12.36 11.16 -6.02
C SER A 104 11.02 11.85 -6.28
N ASN A 105 10.43 11.76 -7.48
CA ASN A 105 9.08 12.27 -7.77
C ASN A 105 8.07 11.14 -8.03
N TYR A 106 7.31 11.19 -9.13
CA TYR A 106 6.19 10.28 -9.36
C TYR A 106 6.66 8.96 -9.96
N MET A 107 6.16 7.85 -9.41
CA MET A 107 6.42 6.52 -9.98
C MET A 107 5.11 5.89 -10.44
N TYR A 108 4.98 5.70 -11.75
CA TYR A 108 3.88 5.00 -12.39
C TYR A 108 4.37 3.67 -12.96
N SER A 109 4.07 2.59 -12.26
CA SER A 109 4.48 1.25 -12.63
C SER A 109 3.30 0.37 -13.02
N PHE A 110 3.39 -0.23 -14.20
CA PHE A 110 2.44 -1.23 -14.68
C PHE A 110 3.20 -2.53 -14.94
N GLY A 111 2.83 -3.62 -14.27
CA GLY A 111 3.43 -4.91 -14.58
C GLY A 111 2.70 -6.15 -14.08
N SER A 112 3.11 -7.32 -14.56
CA SER A 112 2.49 -8.58 -14.15
C SER A 112 3.11 -9.18 -12.90
N ASN A 113 4.42 -9.00 -12.69
CA ASN A 113 5.13 -9.59 -11.55
C ASN A 113 5.43 -8.57 -10.45
N ASP A 114 6.57 -8.73 -9.77
CA ASP A 114 6.86 -8.04 -8.51
C ASP A 114 7.36 -6.63 -8.79
N MET A 115 6.83 -5.66 -8.04
CA MET A 115 7.21 -4.26 -8.17
C MET A 115 7.82 -3.75 -6.87
N HIS A 116 9.05 -3.28 -6.98
CA HIS A 116 9.80 -2.66 -5.91
C HIS A 116 10.00 -1.18 -6.23
N SER A 117 9.34 -0.32 -5.46
CA SER A 117 9.34 1.12 -5.65
C SER A 117 9.91 1.80 -4.41
N PHE A 118 11.03 2.50 -4.58
CA PHE A 118 11.70 3.26 -3.52
C PHE A 118 11.74 4.73 -3.93
N GLY A 119 11.04 5.60 -3.20
CA GLY A 119 11.12 7.01 -3.53
C GLY A 119 10.44 7.96 -2.56
N SER A 120 10.73 9.25 -2.69
CA SER A 120 10.23 10.25 -1.73
C SER A 120 8.79 10.72 -1.97
N ASN A 121 8.23 10.55 -3.18
CA ASN A 121 6.90 11.06 -3.54
C ASN A 121 5.95 9.93 -4.01
N ASP A 122 4.85 10.28 -4.69
CA ASP A 122 3.71 9.37 -4.87
C ASP A 122 4.02 8.16 -5.77
N ILE A 123 3.54 7.00 -5.33
CA ILE A 123 3.77 5.71 -5.98
C ILE A 123 2.44 5.15 -6.45
N HIS A 124 2.28 5.03 -7.76
CA HIS A 124 1.14 4.41 -8.41
C HIS A 124 1.56 3.10 -9.06
N SER A 125 1.12 1.98 -8.47
CA SER A 125 1.52 0.66 -8.92
C SER A 125 0.32 -0.21 -9.26
N PHE A 126 0.31 -0.73 -10.49
CA PHE A 126 -0.74 -1.57 -11.04
C PHE A 126 -0.14 -2.91 -11.46
N GLY A 127 -0.46 -3.98 -10.74
CA GLY A 127 0.08 -5.28 -11.12
C GLY A 127 -0.57 -6.48 -10.48
N SER A 128 -0.19 -7.67 -10.95
CA SER A 128 -0.84 -8.90 -10.48
C SER A 128 -0.17 -9.47 -9.23
N ASN A 129 1.17 -9.39 -9.12
CA ASN A 129 1.91 -9.96 -8.00
C ASN A 129 2.26 -8.95 -6.90
N ASP A 130 3.35 -9.18 -6.17
CA ASP A 130 3.65 -8.47 -4.91
C ASP A 130 4.11 -7.04 -5.21
N MET A 131 3.77 -6.11 -4.32
CA MET A 131 4.25 -4.73 -4.42
C MET A 131 4.88 -4.28 -3.12
N TYR A 132 6.15 -3.93 -3.22
CA TYR A 132 6.96 -3.41 -2.13
C TYR A 132 7.19 -1.93 -2.37
N SER A 133 6.55 -1.11 -1.54
CA SER A 133 6.62 0.35 -1.67
C SER A 133 7.25 0.95 -0.42
N PHE A 134 8.31 1.72 -0.64
CA PHE A 134 8.99 2.49 0.41
C PHE A 134 9.00 3.94 -0.02
N GLY A 135 8.20 4.78 0.65
CA GLY A 135 8.19 6.19 0.31
C GLY A 135 7.55 7.11 1.32
N SER A 136 7.81 8.41 1.17
CA SER A 136 7.32 9.41 2.13
C SER A 136 5.97 10.02 1.79
N ASN A 137 5.44 9.85 0.57
CA ASN A 137 4.11 10.34 0.21
C ASN A 137 3.13 9.21 -0.15
N ASP A 138 2.11 9.50 -0.97
CA ASP A 138 0.92 8.66 -1.13
C ASP A 138 1.23 7.42 -1.96
N ILE A 139 0.68 6.28 -1.56
CA ILE A 139 0.87 5.00 -2.26
C ILE A 139 -0.49 4.51 -2.71
N LEU A 140 -0.70 4.50 -4.03
CA LEU A 140 -1.87 3.91 -4.67
C LEU A 140 -1.49 2.59 -5.32
N SER A 141 -2.15 1.52 -4.90
CA SER A 141 -1.85 0.17 -5.34
C SER A 141 -3.10 -0.59 -5.77
N PHE A 142 -3.04 -1.18 -6.98
CA PHE A 142 -4.06 -2.07 -7.50
C PHE A 142 -3.43 -3.41 -7.88
N GLY A 143 -3.83 -4.49 -7.22
CA GLY A 143 -3.27 -5.80 -7.54
C GLY A 143 -3.88 -6.99 -6.85
N ARG A 144 -3.33 -8.18 -7.08
CA ARG A 144 -3.87 -9.40 -6.48
C ARG A 144 -3.10 -9.84 -5.25
N ASN A 145 -1.77 -9.81 -5.29
CA ASN A 145 -0.98 -10.37 -4.19
C ASN A 145 -0.63 -9.34 -3.10
N ASP A 146 0.48 -9.52 -2.39
CA ASP A 146 0.75 -8.88 -1.10
C ASP A 146 1.30 -7.45 -1.25
N MET A 147 1.07 -6.62 -0.24
CA MET A 147 1.56 -5.24 -0.20
C MET A 147 2.27 -4.86 1.10
N PRO A 148 3.59 -5.08 1.17
CA PRO A 148 4.40 -4.42 2.18
C PRO A 148 4.64 -2.96 1.82
N SER A 149 4.13 -2.06 2.66
CA SER A 149 4.26 -0.62 2.50
C SER A 149 4.87 0.04 3.73
N PHE A 150 5.82 0.95 3.51
CA PHE A 150 6.45 1.74 4.55
C PHE A 150 6.43 3.22 4.15
N GLY A 151 5.83 4.08 4.97
CA GLY A 151 5.75 5.49 4.62
C GLY A 151 5.21 6.46 5.67
N ARG A 152 4.98 7.71 5.23
CA ARG A 152 4.46 8.80 6.08
C ARG A 152 3.12 9.40 5.64
N ASN A 153 2.67 9.18 4.41
CA ASN A 153 1.38 9.67 3.92
C ASN A 153 0.54 8.54 3.30
N ASP A 154 -0.61 8.87 2.72
CA ASP A 154 -1.78 7.99 2.64
C ASP A 154 -1.59 6.76 1.76
N ILE A 155 -2.15 5.64 2.19
CA ILE A 155 -2.13 4.38 1.43
C ILE A 155 -3.52 4.06 0.94
N TYR A 156 -3.67 3.97 -0.37
CA TYR A 156 -4.87 3.50 -1.06
C TYR A 156 -4.59 2.15 -1.70
N SER A 157 -5.24 1.09 -1.23
CA SER A 157 -5.03 -0.26 -1.74
C SER A 157 -6.34 -0.93 -2.11
N PHE A 158 -6.36 -1.48 -3.32
CA PHE A 158 -7.48 -2.24 -3.88
C PHE A 158 -6.99 -3.63 -4.27
N ARG A 159 -7.03 -4.60 -3.34
CA ARG A 159 -6.28 -5.87 -3.50
C ARG A 159 -7.00 -7.14 -3.03
N SER A 160 -6.45 -8.30 -3.46
CA SER A 160 -7.01 -9.64 -3.23
C SER A 160 -6.18 -10.56 -2.30
N ASN A 161 -5.02 -10.13 -1.78
CA ASN A 161 -4.25 -10.77 -0.70
C ASN A 161 -3.69 -9.70 0.30
N ASP A 162 -2.74 -10.08 1.15
CA ASP A 162 -2.48 -9.44 2.44
C ASP A 162 -1.86 -8.03 2.32
N MET A 163 -2.27 -7.15 3.24
CA MET A 163 -1.68 -5.81 3.38
C MET A 163 -0.86 -5.75 4.67
N HIS A 164 0.40 -5.35 4.53
CA HIS A 164 1.26 -4.99 5.65
C HIS A 164 1.67 -3.53 5.51
N SER A 165 1.23 -2.66 6.41
CA SER A 165 1.66 -1.26 6.38
C SER A 165 2.17 -0.78 7.73
N PHE A 166 3.31 -0.09 7.67
CA PHE A 166 4.01 0.49 8.81
C PHE A 166 4.29 1.97 8.51
N GLY A 167 3.73 2.87 9.31
CA GLY A 167 3.90 4.29 9.01
C GLY A 167 3.00 5.23 9.79
N SER A 168 2.92 6.47 9.33
CA SER A 168 2.05 7.50 9.90
C SER A 168 0.99 7.91 8.90
N ASN A 169 0.37 6.92 8.24
CA ASN A 169 -0.42 7.09 7.02
C ASN A 169 -1.90 6.94 7.33
N ASP A 170 -2.78 7.73 6.69
CA ASP A 170 -4.17 7.30 6.62
C ASP A 170 -4.23 6.10 5.67
N ILE A 171 -4.97 5.06 6.03
CA ILE A 171 -4.99 3.81 5.26
C ILE A 171 -6.40 3.52 4.78
N TYR A 172 -6.56 3.50 3.47
CA TYR A 172 -7.77 3.12 2.76
C TYR A 172 -7.56 1.76 2.10
N SER A 173 -8.07 0.71 2.72
CA SER A 173 -7.96 -0.67 2.24
C SER A 173 -9.32 -1.20 1.78
N PHE A 174 -9.39 -1.62 0.53
CA PHE A 174 -10.56 -2.27 -0.06
C PHE A 174 -10.13 -3.63 -0.61
N GLY A 175 -10.61 -4.72 -0.02
CA GLY A 175 -10.11 -6.04 -0.39
C GLY A 175 -10.81 -7.19 0.29
N SER A 176 -10.25 -8.39 0.19
CA SER A 176 -10.83 -9.59 0.77
C SER A 176 -9.88 -10.28 1.75
N ASN A 177 -8.98 -9.55 2.41
CA ASN A 177 -7.69 -10.12 2.89
C ASN A 177 -7.32 -9.65 4.29
N ASP A 178 -6.28 -10.28 4.84
CA ASP A 178 -5.78 -9.95 6.16
C ASP A 178 -5.01 -8.63 6.10
N ILE A 179 -5.23 -7.80 7.11
CA ILE A 179 -4.70 -6.45 7.18
C ILE A 179 -3.93 -6.32 8.49
N LEU A 180 -2.61 -6.22 8.38
CA LEU A 180 -1.73 -5.95 9.52
C LEU A 180 -1.19 -4.53 9.43
N LEU A 181 -1.59 -3.70 10.39
CA LEU A 181 -1.34 -2.27 10.33
C LEU A 181 -0.73 -1.76 11.63
N PHE A 182 0.34 -0.99 11.49
CA PHE A 182 0.99 -0.28 12.58
C PHE A 182 1.16 1.18 12.17
N GLY A 183 0.39 2.09 12.78
CA GLY A 183 0.54 3.50 12.51
C GLY A 183 -0.12 4.46 13.48
N SER A 184 0.00 5.75 13.16
CA SER A 184 -0.50 6.83 14.02
C SER A 184 -1.79 7.47 13.53
N ASN A 185 -2.25 7.11 12.35
CA ASN A 185 -3.23 7.85 11.57
C ASN A 185 -4.53 7.05 11.36
N ASP A 186 -5.48 7.60 10.61
CA ASP A 186 -6.82 7.02 10.47
C ASP A 186 -6.80 5.75 9.62
N MET A 187 -7.73 4.84 9.91
CA MET A 187 -7.92 3.63 9.12
C MET A 187 -9.35 3.53 8.58
N TYR A 188 -9.45 3.26 7.30
CA TYR A 188 -10.67 2.90 6.59
C TYR A 188 -10.46 1.55 5.93
N SER A 189 -11.06 0.51 6.49
CA SER A 189 -10.94 -0.86 5.97
C SER A 189 -12.30 -1.44 5.60
N PHE A 190 -12.40 -1.96 4.37
CA PHE A 190 -13.57 -2.64 3.86
C PHE A 190 -13.14 -3.96 3.25
N GLY A 191 -13.51 -5.07 3.90
CA GLY A 191 -13.17 -6.37 3.36
C GLY A 191 -13.80 -7.57 4.03
N ARG A 192 -13.22 -8.73 3.78
CA ARG A 192 -13.73 -10.01 4.30
C ARG A 192 -12.92 -10.56 5.45
N ASN A 193 -11.59 -10.53 5.40
CA ASN A 193 -10.79 -11.28 6.36
C ASN A 193 -10.34 -10.42 7.55
N ASP A 194 -9.28 -10.87 8.23
CA ASP A 194 -8.93 -10.44 9.57
C ASP A 194 -8.23 -9.08 9.57
N ILE A 195 -8.51 -8.27 10.58
CA ILE A 195 -7.76 -7.02 10.83
C ILE A 195 -6.98 -7.16 12.11
N TYR A 196 -5.67 -6.93 12.02
CA TYR A 196 -4.77 -6.74 13.15
C TYR A 196 -4.20 -5.32 13.07
N SER A 197 -4.72 -4.42 13.88
CA SER A 197 -4.41 -3.01 13.77
C SER A 197 -3.98 -2.39 15.09
N PHE A 198 -2.91 -1.59 14.99
CA PHE A 198 -2.42 -0.70 16.03
C PHE A 198 -2.39 0.71 15.45
N VAL A 199 -3.45 1.48 15.68
CA VAL A 199 -3.59 2.86 15.20
C VAL A 199 -3.76 3.83 16.37
N SER A 200 -3.24 5.06 16.22
CA SER A 200 -3.43 6.08 17.26
C SER A 200 -4.70 6.90 17.04
N ASN A 201 -5.07 7.18 15.80
CA ASN A 201 -6.32 7.90 15.50
C ASN A 201 -7.50 6.95 15.24
N ASP A 202 -8.45 7.38 14.40
CA ASP A 202 -9.76 6.76 14.27
C ASP A 202 -9.69 5.51 13.40
N MET A 203 -10.55 4.55 13.72
CA MET A 203 -10.73 3.34 12.93
C MET A 203 -12.17 3.19 12.45
N TYR A 204 -12.33 3.04 11.15
CA TYR A 204 -13.57 2.68 10.48
C TYR A 204 -13.36 1.35 9.75
N SER A 205 -13.99 0.29 10.23
CA SER A 205 -13.76 -1.05 9.71
C SER A 205 -15.06 -1.82 9.47
N PHE A 206 -15.18 -2.39 8.28
CA PHE A 206 -16.25 -3.29 7.87
C PHE A 206 -15.64 -4.61 7.40
N VAL A 207 -15.68 -5.64 8.26
CA VAL A 207 -15.06 -6.95 8.01
C VAL A 207 -15.99 -8.12 8.29
N SER A 208 -15.68 -9.29 7.72
CA SER A 208 -16.53 -10.48 7.83
C SER A 208 -15.98 -11.56 8.77
N ILE A 209 -14.68 -11.55 9.09
CA ILE A 209 -14.03 -12.49 9.99
C ILE A 209 -13.63 -11.75 11.28
N ASP A 210 -12.37 -11.77 11.70
CA ASP A 210 -11.97 -11.35 13.04
C ASP A 210 -11.34 -9.95 13.05
N MET A 211 -11.55 -9.20 14.13
CA MET A 211 -10.94 -7.89 14.32
C MET A 211 -10.18 -7.84 15.64
N HIS A 212 -8.89 -7.56 15.55
CA HIS A 212 -8.02 -7.21 16.67
C HIS A 212 -7.54 -5.79 16.48
N SER A 213 -8.05 -4.87 17.30
CA SER A 213 -7.72 -3.47 17.17
C SER A 213 -7.31 -2.82 18.48
N PHE A 214 -6.24 -2.04 18.39
CA PHE A 214 -5.68 -1.25 19.46
C PHE A 214 -5.62 0.21 18.99
N GLY A 215 -6.52 1.02 19.50
CA GLY A 215 -6.80 2.40 19.11
C GLY A 215 -6.60 3.39 20.26
N SER A 216 -6.21 4.64 19.96
CA SER A 216 -6.26 5.72 20.99
C SER A 216 -7.49 6.63 20.83
N ASN A 217 -7.96 6.91 19.62
CA ASN A 217 -9.19 7.70 19.40
C ASN A 217 -10.42 6.81 19.19
N ASP A 218 -11.26 7.10 18.19
CA ASP A 218 -12.58 6.47 18.04
C ASP A 218 -12.52 5.20 17.20
N MET A 219 -13.43 4.27 17.47
CA MET A 219 -13.59 3.04 16.70
C MET A 219 -15.03 2.86 16.25
N TYR A 220 -15.20 2.62 14.95
CA TYR A 220 -16.43 2.23 14.30
C TYR A 220 -16.21 0.90 13.59
N SER A 221 -16.63 -0.20 14.21
CA SER A 221 -16.39 -1.55 13.73
C SER A 221 -17.69 -2.29 13.42
N PHE A 222 -17.74 -2.90 12.24
CA PHE A 222 -18.81 -3.80 11.82
C PHE A 222 -18.16 -5.13 11.42
N GLY A 223 -18.36 -6.15 12.24
CA GLY A 223 -17.78 -7.48 12.11
C GLY A 223 -18.85 -8.56 12.14
N SER A 224 -18.70 -9.65 11.36
CA SER A 224 -19.57 -10.82 11.53
C SER A 224 -19.01 -11.93 12.43
N ASN A 225 -17.77 -11.80 12.89
CA ASN A 225 -17.11 -12.82 13.69
C ASN A 225 -16.57 -12.21 14.99
N ASP A 226 -15.40 -12.61 15.47
CA ASP A 226 -14.90 -12.20 16.78
C ASP A 226 -14.25 -10.81 16.73
N MET A 227 -14.55 -9.96 17.71
CA MET A 227 -13.96 -8.62 17.82
C MET A 227 -13.31 -8.42 19.17
N TYR A 228 -12.03 -8.07 19.15
CA TYR A 228 -11.19 -7.74 20.28
C TYR A 228 -10.69 -6.30 20.11
N SER A 229 -11.25 -5.38 20.87
CA SER A 229 -10.98 -3.95 20.75
C SER A 229 -10.48 -3.34 22.05
N PHE A 230 -9.40 -2.57 21.96
CA PHE A 230 -8.85 -1.77 23.04
C PHE A 230 -8.76 -0.33 22.57
N VAL A 231 -9.63 0.53 23.09
CA VAL A 231 -9.83 1.90 22.58
C VAL A 231 -9.86 2.87 23.75
N SER A 232 -9.18 4.01 23.61
CA SER A 232 -9.17 5.00 24.70
C SER A 232 -10.34 5.98 24.62
N ASN A 233 -10.81 6.31 23.41
CA ASN A 233 -11.96 7.19 23.22
C ASN A 233 -13.26 6.39 23.01
N ASP A 234 -14.12 6.79 22.07
CA ASP A 234 -15.45 6.20 21.91
C ASP A 234 -15.42 4.95 21.02
N MET A 235 -16.28 3.99 21.30
CA MET A 235 -16.39 2.75 20.54
C MET A 235 -17.83 2.49 20.10
N TYR A 236 -18.02 2.26 18.80
CA TYR A 236 -19.27 1.84 18.18
C TYR A 236 -19.02 0.52 17.44
N SER A 237 -19.51 -0.58 18.00
CA SER A 237 -19.24 -1.91 17.45
C SER A 237 -20.51 -2.71 17.19
N PHE A 238 -20.58 -3.32 16.01
CA PHE A 238 -21.64 -4.24 15.60
C PHE A 238 -21.02 -5.58 15.27
N GLY A 239 -21.29 -6.58 16.09
CA GLY A 239 -20.73 -7.93 16.01
C GLY A 239 -21.82 -8.99 15.92
N SER A 240 -21.59 -10.07 15.17
CA SER A 240 -22.46 -11.25 15.28
C SER A 240 -21.93 -12.39 16.13
N ASN A 241 -20.64 -12.42 16.48
CA ASN A 241 -20.04 -13.44 17.33
C ASN A 241 -19.53 -12.84 18.66
N TYR A 242 -18.36 -13.24 19.17
CA TYR A 242 -17.87 -12.74 20.44
C TYR A 242 -17.35 -11.31 20.34
N MET A 243 -17.71 -10.45 21.30
CA MET A 243 -17.13 -9.12 21.44
C MET A 243 -16.42 -8.95 22.78
N TYR A 244 -15.14 -8.61 22.73
CA TYR A 244 -14.29 -8.27 23.86
C TYR A 244 -13.80 -6.83 23.70
N SER A 245 -14.35 -5.93 24.49
CA SER A 245 -14.12 -4.50 24.33
C SER A 245 -13.62 -3.86 25.62
N PHE A 246 -12.51 -3.13 25.51
CA PHE A 246 -11.94 -2.32 26.57
C PHE A 246 -11.94 -0.87 26.12
N GLY A 247 -12.71 -0.04 26.81
CA GLY A 247 -12.95 1.37 26.50
C GLY A 247 -12.64 2.27 27.70
N SER A 248 -12.15 3.48 27.46
CA SER A 248 -12.10 4.49 28.54
C SER A 248 -13.23 5.52 28.47
N ASN A 249 -13.74 5.84 27.28
CA ASN A 249 -14.94 6.66 27.10
C ASN A 249 -16.17 5.80 26.77
N ASP A 250 -17.05 6.31 25.90
CA ASP A 250 -18.39 5.75 25.74
C ASP A 250 -18.34 4.54 24.80
N MET A 251 -19.02 3.46 25.19
CA MET A 251 -19.08 2.23 24.40
C MET A 251 -20.51 1.88 24.01
N HIS A 252 -20.75 1.80 22.71
CA HIS A 252 -21.99 1.37 22.09
C HIS A 252 -21.77 0.03 21.36
N LEU A 253 -22.21 -1.07 21.97
CA LEU A 253 -21.96 -2.43 21.46
C LEU A 253 -23.28 -3.12 21.09
N PHE A 254 -23.33 -3.65 19.88
CA PHE A 254 -24.49 -4.39 19.36
C PHE A 254 -24.03 -5.79 18.94
N GLY A 255 -24.42 -6.80 19.72
CA GLY A 255 -23.94 -8.17 19.58
C GLY A 255 -25.06 -9.18 19.44
N SER A 256 -24.93 -10.21 18.59
CA SER A 256 -25.86 -11.36 18.67
C SER A 256 -25.37 -12.51 19.55
N HIS A 257 -24.09 -12.54 19.93
CA HIS A 257 -23.49 -13.51 20.85
C HIS A 257 -22.95 -12.81 22.12
N ASP A 258 -22.05 -13.47 22.85
CA ASP A 258 -21.59 -13.02 24.15
C ASP A 258 -20.73 -11.76 24.04
N MET A 259 -20.96 -10.82 24.95
CA MET A 259 -20.27 -9.53 25.02
C MET A 259 -19.57 -9.37 26.36
N HIS A 260 -18.27 -9.11 26.32
CA HIS A 260 -17.45 -8.76 27.46
C HIS A 260 -16.96 -7.33 27.29
N SER A 261 -17.39 -6.43 28.16
CA SER A 261 -17.08 -5.02 28.06
C SER A 261 -16.52 -4.47 29.36
N PHE A 262 -15.40 -3.76 29.26
CA PHE A 262 -14.71 -3.11 30.36
C PHE A 262 -14.58 -1.62 30.04
N GLY A 263 -15.37 -0.80 30.71
CA GLY A 263 -15.52 0.63 30.45
C GLY A 263 -15.23 1.49 31.67
N SER A 264 -14.76 2.72 31.46
CA SER A 264 -14.70 3.71 32.55
C SER A 264 -15.89 4.67 32.54
N ASN A 265 -16.38 5.06 31.36
CA ASN A 265 -17.57 5.91 31.21
C ASN A 265 -18.82 5.11 30.84
N ASP A 266 -19.67 5.63 29.96
CA ASP A 266 -21.01 5.13 29.75
C ASP A 266 -20.99 3.93 28.78
N MET A 267 -21.72 2.88 29.14
CA MET A 267 -21.80 1.66 28.35
C MET A 267 -23.24 1.38 27.94
N HIS A 268 -23.46 1.36 26.63
CA HIS A 268 -24.73 1.03 26.00
C HIS A 268 -24.60 -0.28 25.21
N LEU A 269 -25.19 -1.36 25.72
CA LEU A 269 -25.13 -2.66 25.07
C LEU A 269 -26.48 -3.19 24.67
N PHE A 270 -26.55 -3.77 23.47
CA PHE A 270 -27.70 -4.48 22.97
C PHE A 270 -27.25 -5.85 22.48
N GLY A 271 -27.70 -6.92 23.11
CA GLY A 271 -27.40 -8.24 22.58
C GLY A 271 -28.26 -9.37 23.09
N ASN A 272 -28.19 -10.50 22.39
CA ASN A 272 -29.14 -11.59 22.63
C ASN A 272 -28.63 -12.63 23.64
N ASN A 273 -27.32 -12.82 23.76
CA ASN A 273 -26.69 -13.79 24.66
C ASN A 273 -26.05 -13.12 25.88
N ASP A 274 -25.00 -13.74 26.44
CA ASP A 274 -24.51 -13.40 27.76
C ASP A 274 -23.71 -12.10 27.73
N MET A 275 -23.99 -11.20 28.66
CA MET A 275 -23.31 -9.90 28.77
C MET A 275 -22.56 -9.78 30.09
N HIS A 276 -21.24 -9.64 30.00
CA HIS A 276 -20.34 -9.41 31.13
C HIS A 276 -19.79 -7.98 31.09
N LEU A 277 -20.22 -7.14 32.03
CA LEU A 277 -19.99 -5.70 32.01
C LEU A 277 -19.24 -5.26 33.26
N PHE A 278 -18.15 -4.52 33.08
CA PHE A 278 -17.38 -3.92 34.16
C PHE A 278 -17.22 -2.44 33.86
N GLY A 279 -18.04 -1.61 34.50
CA GLY A 279 -18.10 -0.16 34.28
C GLY A 279 -17.73 0.63 35.52
N SER A 280 -17.40 1.91 35.39
CA SER A 280 -17.38 2.82 36.56
C SER A 280 -18.59 3.77 36.60
N ASN A 281 -19.13 4.15 35.43
CA ASN A 281 -20.29 5.02 35.29
C ASN A 281 -21.54 4.25 34.81
N ASP A 282 -22.38 4.87 33.98
CA ASP A 282 -23.72 4.36 33.69
C ASP A 282 -23.66 3.16 32.75
N ILE A 283 -24.39 2.10 33.12
CA ILE A 283 -24.52 0.90 32.29
C ILE A 283 -25.98 0.76 31.89
N ILE A 284 -26.23 0.88 30.58
CA ILE A 284 -27.52 0.60 29.96
C ILE A 284 -27.35 -0.64 29.10
N SER A 285 -28.11 -1.68 29.40
CA SER A 285 -27.99 -2.93 28.65
C SER A 285 -29.32 -3.62 28.41
N PHE A 286 -29.53 -4.05 27.18
CA PHE A 286 -30.74 -4.75 26.76
C PHE A 286 -30.37 -6.10 26.17
N GLY A 287 -30.92 -7.17 26.73
CA GLY A 287 -30.76 -8.49 26.17
C GLY A 287 -31.76 -9.53 26.63
N SER A 288 -31.73 -10.67 25.95
CA SER A 288 -32.68 -11.77 26.16
C SER A 288 -32.20 -12.85 27.14
N ASN A 289 -30.89 -12.94 27.39
CA ASN A 289 -30.25 -13.98 28.21
C ASN A 289 -29.51 -13.37 29.43
N ASP A 290 -28.47 -14.03 29.94
CA ASP A 290 -27.88 -13.71 31.24
C ASP A 290 -27.03 -12.42 31.18
N MET A 291 -27.13 -11.61 32.24
CA MET A 291 -26.41 -10.35 32.36
C MET A 291 -25.70 -10.28 33.71
N HIS A 292 -24.39 -10.05 33.65
CA HIS A 292 -23.52 -9.86 34.79
C HIS A 292 -22.84 -8.49 34.69
N SER A 293 -23.36 -7.51 35.41
CA SER A 293 -22.78 -6.17 35.49
C SER A 293 -22.16 -5.88 36.86
N PHE A 294 -21.01 -5.23 36.84
CA PHE A 294 -20.32 -4.69 38.00
C PHE A 294 -19.98 -3.23 37.74
N GLY A 295 -20.49 -2.32 38.58
CA GLY A 295 -20.28 -0.88 38.42
C GLY A 295 -20.34 -0.10 39.74
N SER A 296 -19.74 1.09 39.77
CA SER A 296 -19.80 1.99 40.92
C SER A 296 -21.04 2.88 40.96
N ASN A 297 -21.70 3.12 39.82
CA ASN A 297 -22.84 4.03 39.65
C ASN A 297 -24.09 3.30 39.06
N ASP A 298 -25.10 4.06 38.61
CA ASP A 298 -26.45 3.57 38.30
C ASP A 298 -26.48 2.55 37.13
N MET A 299 -27.34 1.53 37.27
CA MET A 299 -27.52 0.46 36.28
C MET A 299 -28.98 0.40 35.82
N HIS A 300 -29.20 0.36 34.51
CA HIS A 300 -30.53 0.43 33.87
C HIS A 300 -30.78 -0.66 32.83
#